data_AF-A0A0E3ZYL2-F1
#
_entry.id   AF-A0A0E3ZYL2-F1
#
_cell.length_a   1.000
_cell.length_b   1.000
_cell.length_c   1.000
_cell.angle_alpha   90.00
_cell.angle_beta   90.00
_cell.angle_gamma   90.00
#
_symmetry.space_group_name_H-M   'P 1'
#
loop_
_entity.id
_entity.type
_entity.pdbx_description
1 polymer ?
#
loop_
_entity_poly.entity_id
_entity_poly.type
_entity_poly.pdbx_seq_one_letter_code
_entity_poly.pdbx_strand_id
1 'polypeptide(L)'
;MNRFSVLYMLNGQYHHIGSSTHSEAMSVLQNLSRNTKRVPVGIYDAKTELFEWEPGRQQNYNQADIEEQGKLADQIITIAQALRRRDASWQPAGTFKRPSFFA
;
A
#
# COMPACT_ATOMS: atom_id res chain seq x y z
N MET A 1 12.88 8.69 2.11
CA MET A 1 12.33 7.51 1.39
C MET A 1 11.12 7.03 2.17
N ASN A 2 9.97 6.82 1.52
CA ASN A 2 8.74 6.42 2.22
C ASN A 2 8.85 4.95 2.62
N ARG A 3 9.01 4.62 3.90
CA ARG A 3 9.14 3.23 4.36
C ARG A 3 7.81 2.49 4.36
N PHE A 4 6.73 3.18 4.70
CA PHE A 4 5.40 2.59 4.86
C PHE A 4 4.54 2.89 3.64
N SER A 5 3.61 1.98 3.35
CA SER A 5 2.58 2.16 2.31
C SER A 5 1.21 1.87 2.93
N VAL A 6 0.35 2.88 2.98
CA VAL A 6 -1.03 2.73 3.45
C VAL A 6 -1.90 2.28 2.29
N LEU A 7 -2.42 1.06 2.36
CA LEU A 7 -3.26 0.48 1.31
C LEU A 7 -4.75 0.80 1.55
N TYR A 8 -5.43 1.12 0.47
CA TYR A 8 -6.88 1.32 0.43
C TYR A 8 -7.45 0.96 -0.93
N MET A 9 -8.76 0.71 -0.98
CA MET A 9 -9.50 0.56 -2.23
C MET A 9 -10.32 1.80 -2.53
N LEU A 10 -10.36 2.18 -3.80
CA LEU A 10 -11.22 3.22 -4.35
C LEU A 10 -11.78 2.70 -5.67
N ASN A 11 -13.10 2.71 -5.83
CA ASN A 11 -13.79 2.21 -7.03
C ASN A 11 -13.36 0.79 -7.45
N GLY A 12 -13.13 -0.10 -6.47
CA GLY A 12 -12.71 -1.49 -6.72
C GLY A 12 -11.24 -1.68 -7.11
N GLN A 13 -10.44 -0.61 -7.14
CA GLN A 13 -9.00 -0.68 -7.44
C GLN A 13 -8.17 -0.45 -6.18
N TYR A 14 -7.05 -1.15 -6.07
CA TYR A 14 -6.09 -0.94 -4.99
C TYR A 14 -5.20 0.27 -5.26
N HIS A 15 -5.01 1.06 -4.22
CA HIS A 15 -4.13 2.22 -4.20
C HIS A 15 -3.28 2.18 -2.93
N HIS A 16 -2.19 2.94 -2.94
CA HIS A 16 -1.39 3.17 -1.75
C HIS A 16 -1.01 4.65 -1.60
N ILE A 17 -0.77 5.06 -0.36
CA ILE A 17 -0.14 6.34 -0.01
C ILE A 17 1.15 6.02 0.72
N GLY A 18 2.28 6.51 0.22
CA GLY A 18 3.57 6.35 0.90
C GLY A 18 3.68 7.25 2.13
N SER A 19 4.24 6.73 3.21
CA SER A 19 4.52 7.46 4.45
C SER A 19 5.93 7.17 4.94
N SER A 20 6.55 8.14 5.62
CA SER A 20 7.93 7.99 6.12
C SER A 20 7.97 7.33 7.49
N THR A 21 6.94 7.55 8.32
CA THR A 21 6.83 7.01 9.68
C THR A 21 5.57 6.16 9.87
N HIS A 22 5.60 5.26 10.86
CA HIS A 22 4.44 4.42 11.18
C HIS A 22 3.28 5.25 11.73
N SER A 23 3.55 6.24 12.58
CA SER A 23 2.53 7.14 13.14
C SER A 23 1.82 7.97 12.06
N GLU A 24 2.56 8.43 11.05
CA GLU A 24 1.99 9.10 9.88
C GLU A 24 1.10 8.13 9.08
N ALA A 25 1.58 6.91 8.81
CA ALA A 25 0.81 5.89 8.11
C ALA A 25 -0.51 5.57 8.85
N MET A 26 -0.46 5.45 10.18
CA MET A 26 -1.63 5.23 11.02
C MET A 26 -2.61 6.40 10.95
N SER A 27 -2.12 7.64 10.99
CA SER A 27 -2.96 8.84 10.86
C SER A 27 -3.65 8.90 9.49
N VAL A 28 -2.95 8.52 8.41
CA VAL A 28 -3.53 8.41 7.07
C VAL A 28 -4.60 7.31 7.02
N LEU A 29 -4.33 6.14 7.59
CA LEU A 29 -5.30 5.04 7.65
C LEU A 29 -6.59 5.47 8.38
N GLN A 30 -6.48 6.11 9.53
CA GLN A 30 -7.63 6.63 10.29
C GLN A 30 -8.42 7.69 9.52
N ASN A 31 -7.73 8.57 8.78
CA ASN A 31 -8.38 9.57 7.94
C ASN A 31 -9.13 8.93 6.76
N LEU A 32 -8.61 7.83 6.20
CA LEU A 32 -9.28 7.09 5.14
C LEU A 32 -10.58 6.44 5.63
N SER A 33 -10.61 5.94 6.86
CA SER A 33 -11.83 5.38 7.48
C SER A 33 -12.98 6.39 7.61
N ARG A 34 -12.68 7.71 7.58
CA ARG A 34 -13.69 8.77 7.62
C ARG A 34 -14.30 9.07 6.25
N ASN A 35 -13.72 8.56 5.16
CA ASN A 35 -14.18 8.81 3.80
C ASN A 35 -14.95 7.60 3.27
N THR A 36 -16.27 7.74 3.10
CA THR A 36 -17.16 6.63 2.67
C THR A 36 -16.85 6.07 1.28
N LYS A 37 -16.11 6.80 0.43
CA LYS A 37 -15.72 6.31 -0.91
C LYS A 37 -14.45 5.48 -0.90
N ARG A 38 -13.67 5.51 0.19
CA ARG A 38 -12.40 4.81 0.32
C ARG A 38 -12.53 3.73 1.36
N VAL A 39 -12.10 2.54 1.00
CA VAL A 39 -12.14 1.40 1.89
C VAL A 39 -10.71 1.15 2.39
N PRO A 40 -10.37 1.49 3.64
CA PRO A 40 -9.04 1.24 4.17
C PRO A 40 -8.77 -0.27 4.24
N VAL A 41 -7.52 -0.67 3.97
CA VAL A 41 -7.09 -2.09 4.00
C VAL A 41 -6.07 -2.31 5.11
N GLY A 42 -5.03 -1.49 5.18
CA GLY A 42 -3.97 -1.64 6.17
C GLY A 42 -2.68 -0.91 5.81
N ILE A 43 -1.59 -1.23 6.51
CA ILE A 43 -0.28 -0.60 6.37
C ILE A 43 0.75 -1.69 6.04
N TYR A 44 1.51 -1.48 4.98
CA TYR A 44 2.66 -2.31 4.62
C TYR A 44 3.96 -1.64 5.07
N ASP A 45 4.82 -2.36 5.77
CA ASP A 45 6.19 -1.92 6.12
C ASP A 45 7.21 -2.54 5.16
N ALA A 46 7.78 -1.73 4.27
CA ALA A 46 8.74 -2.23 3.28
C ALA A 46 10.09 -2.66 3.89
N LYS A 47 10.37 -2.35 5.16
CA LYS A 47 11.62 -2.78 5.83
C LYS A 47 11.50 -4.21 6.34
N THR A 48 10.35 -4.55 6.93
CA THR A 48 10.11 -5.87 7.54
C THR A 48 9.30 -6.79 6.64
N GLU A 49 8.74 -6.25 5.55
CA GLU A 49 7.80 -6.91 4.64
C GLU A 49 6.54 -7.42 5.33
N LEU A 50 6.19 -6.83 6.48
CA LEU A 50 5.00 -7.16 7.23
C LEU A 50 3.82 -6.29 6.82
N PHE A 51 2.63 -6.86 6.97
CA PHE A 51 1.36 -6.17 6.74
C PHE A 51 0.55 -6.08 8.03
N GLU A 52 0.13 -4.87 8.37
CA GLU A 52 -0.77 -4.56 9.48
C GLU A 52 -2.16 -4.26 8.94
N TRP A 53 -3.14 -5.10 9.28
CA TRP A 53 -4.51 -4.92 8.84
C TRP A 53 -5.18 -3.72 9.51
N GLU A 54 -6.10 -3.08 8.80
CA GLU A 54 -7.02 -2.12 9.42
C GLU A 54 -7.82 -2.82 10.54
N PRO A 55 -8.00 -2.21 11.73
CA PRO A 55 -8.58 -2.88 12.90
C PRO A 55 -9.95 -3.54 12.65
N GLY A 56 -10.83 -2.90 11.88
CA GLY A 56 -12.13 -3.48 11.51
C GLY A 56 -12.01 -4.73 10.62
N ARG A 57 -10.98 -4.80 9.77
CA ARG A 57 -10.68 -5.98 8.94
C ARG A 57 -9.92 -7.07 9.69
N GLN A 58 -9.12 -6.70 10.68
CA GLN A 58 -8.32 -7.64 11.45
C GLN A 58 -9.18 -8.69 12.17
N GLN A 59 -10.37 -8.31 12.62
CA GLN A 59 -11.32 -9.25 13.22
C GLN A 59 -11.76 -10.34 12.24
N ASN A 60 -12.10 -9.96 11.00
CA ASN A 60 -12.50 -10.91 9.96
C ASN A 60 -11.31 -11.78 9.52
N TYR A 61 -10.12 -11.21 9.42
CA TYR A 61 -8.89 -11.94 9.11
C TYR A 61 -8.61 -13.01 10.17
N ASN A 62 -8.69 -12.66 11.46
CA ASN A 62 -8.43 -13.59 12.56
C ASN A 62 -9.46 -14.72 12.68
N GLN A 63 -10.66 -14.56 12.10
CA GLN A 63 -11.71 -15.57 12.07
C GLN A 63 -11.58 -16.54 10.88
N ALA A 64 -10.79 -16.18 9.87
CA ALA A 64 -10.53 -17.06 8.73
C ALA A 64 -9.60 -18.21 9.11
N ASP A 65 -9.69 -19.34 8.40
CA ASP A 65 -8.78 -20.46 8.62
C ASP A 65 -7.34 -20.09 8.25
N ILE A 66 -6.34 -20.78 8.84
CA ILE A 66 -4.91 -20.47 8.66
C ILE A 66 -4.51 -20.43 7.18
N GLU A 67 -5.06 -21.32 6.35
CA GLU A 67 -4.78 -21.34 4.92
C GLU A 67 -5.33 -20.09 4.21
N GLU A 68 -6.52 -19.64 4.57
CA GLU A 68 -7.13 -18.42 4.03
C GLU A 68 -6.39 -17.17 4.50
N GLN A 69 -5.97 -17.14 5.77
CA GLN A 69 -5.13 -16.09 6.32
C GLN A 69 -3.81 -15.95 5.55
N GLY A 70 -3.17 -17.07 5.23
CA GLY A 70 -1.94 -17.10 4.42
C GLY A 70 -2.19 -16.52 3.01
N LYS A 71 -3.19 -17.04 2.30
CA LYS A 71 -3.54 -16.59 0.94
C LYS A 71 -3.85 -15.09 0.89
N LEU A 72 -4.62 -14.59 1.85
CA LEU A 72 -5.00 -13.17 1.92
C LEU A 72 -3.79 -12.27 2.20
N ALA A 73 -2.92 -12.66 3.14
CA ALA A 73 -1.71 -11.92 3.44
C ALA A 73 -0.77 -11.85 2.23
N ASP A 74 -0.50 -13.00 1.59
CA ASP A 74 0.37 -13.07 0.42
C ASP A 74 -0.14 -12.22 -0.75
N GLN A 75 -1.46 -12.27 -1.00
CA GLN A 75 -2.09 -11.46 -2.03
C GLN A 75 -1.92 -9.96 -1.76
N ILE A 76 -2.17 -9.51 -0.54
CA ILE A 76 -2.08 -8.09 -0.18
C ILE A 76 -0.63 -7.59 -0.17
N ILE A 77 0.31 -8.40 0.31
CA ILE A 77 1.75 -8.07 0.25
C ILE A 77 2.19 -7.93 -1.20
N THR A 78 1.78 -8.85 -2.08
CA THR A 78 2.09 -8.78 -3.52
C THR A 78 1.55 -7.50 -4.15
N ILE A 79 0.32 -7.11 -3.83
CA ILE A 79 -0.29 -5.86 -4.29
C ILE A 79 0.50 -4.65 -3.78
N ALA A 80 0.85 -4.61 -2.49
CA ALA A 80 1.60 -3.52 -1.89
C ALA A 80 2.96 -3.33 -2.57
N GLN A 81 3.69 -4.42 -2.80
CA GLN A 81 4.97 -4.40 -3.51
C GLN A 81 4.81 -3.91 -4.96
N ALA A 82 3.80 -4.39 -5.69
CA ALA A 82 3.55 -3.99 -7.07
C ALA A 82 3.25 -2.49 -7.18
N LEU A 83 2.36 -1.98 -6.32
CA LEU A 83 2.01 -0.56 -6.25
C LEU A 83 3.23 0.31 -5.94
N ARG A 84 4.07 -0.14 -4.99
CA ARG A 84 5.28 0.57 -4.61
C ARG A 84 6.33 0.59 -5.71
N ARG A 85 6.52 -0.51 -6.45
CA ARG A 85 7.39 -0.56 -7.64
C ARG A 85 6.90 0.41 -8.72
N ARG A 86 5.57 0.48 -8.93
CA ARG A 86 4.96 1.42 -9.86
C ARG A 86 5.26 2.87 -9.48
N ASP A 87 5.09 3.23 -8.21
CA ASP A 87 5.39 4.59 -7.75
C ASP A 87 6.88 4.92 -7.78
N ALA A 88 7.76 3.96 -7.48
CA ALA A 88 9.20 4.16 -7.62
C ALA A 88 9.62 4.34 -9.09
N SER A 89 8.94 3.64 -10.01
CA SER A 89 9.13 3.80 -11.46
C SER A 89 8.49 5.07 -12.02
N TRP A 90 7.45 5.58 -11.34
CA TRP A 90 6.79 6.84 -11.67
C TRP A 90 7.62 7.99 -11.06
N GLN A 91 8.57 8.51 -11.83
CA GLN A 91 9.29 9.74 -11.51
C GLN A 91 8.63 10.93 -12.24
N PRO A 92 7.69 11.69 -11.64
CA PRO A 92 7.11 12.86 -12.28
C PRO A 92 7.90 14.11 -11.85
N ALA A 93 9.16 14.19 -12.25
CA ALA A 93 9.96 15.43 -12.41
C ALA A 93 11.45 15.04 -12.48
N GLY A 94 12.06 15.16 -13.66
CA GLY A 94 13.52 15.37 -13.69
C GLY A 94 14.29 14.95 -14.93
N THR A 95 13.92 13.90 -15.65
CA THR A 95 14.74 13.48 -16.82
C THR A 95 13.89 12.91 -17.95
N PHE A 96 13.26 13.80 -18.71
CA PHE A 96 13.20 13.60 -20.17
C PHE A 96 14.64 13.65 -20.69
N LYS A 97 15.38 12.53 -20.61
CA LYS A 97 16.55 12.35 -21.47
C LYS A 97 15.99 12.17 -22.89
N ARG A 98 15.98 13.26 -23.66
CA ARG A 98 15.84 13.16 -25.12
C ARG A 98 16.89 12.15 -25.61
N PRO A 99 16.53 11.13 -26.40
CA PRO A 99 17.54 10.36 -27.10
C PRO A 99 18.31 11.32 -28.01
N SER A 100 19.60 11.51 -27.75
CA SER A 100 20.50 12.21 -28.65
C SER A 100 20.73 11.31 -29.87
N PHE A 101 20.00 11.57 -30.94
CA PHE A 101 20.25 10.96 -32.25
C PHE A 101 21.39 11.68 -32.97
N PHE A 102 22.59 11.73 -32.40
CA PHE A 102 23.83 12.03 -33.14
C PHE A 102 25.04 11.49 -32.38
N ALA A 103 25.60 10.39 -32.87
CA ALA A 103 27.01 10.03 -32.80
C ALA A 103 27.28 9.04 -33.95
#